data_AF-A0AAU6Y241-F1
#
_entry.id   AF-A0AAU6Y241-F1
#
_cell.length_a   1.000
_cell.length_b   1.000
_cell.length_c   1.000
_cell.angle_alpha   90.00
_cell.angle_beta   90.00
_cell.angle_gamma   90.00
#
_symmetry.space_group_name_H-M   'P 1'
#
loop_
_entity.id
_entity.type
_entity.pdbx_description
1 polymer ?
#
loop_
_entity_poly.entity_id
_entity_poly.type
_entity_poly.pdbx_seq_one_letter_code
_entity_poly.pdbx_strand_id
1 'polypeptide(L)'
;MKLSKFLAKLVIRLVFILLLAAGFGIMQNTGKLQQLGYINLLQWQLIFPVLLLGGFVGLMITAAVKKFNVQELNWLLVVNAVMVIAYGVAVFIQINKVIK
;
A
#
# COMPACT_ATOMS: atom_id res chain seq x y z
N MET A 1 -23.34 7.60 7.34
CA MET A 1 -22.32 8.66 7.58
C MET A 1 -21.20 8.29 8.58
N LYS A 2 -21.48 7.80 9.80
CA LYS A 2 -20.41 7.52 10.79
C LYS A 2 -19.51 6.32 10.44
N LEU A 3 -20.08 5.28 9.83
CA LEU A 3 -19.36 4.03 9.52
C LEU A 3 -18.28 4.22 8.43
N SER A 4 -18.59 4.88 7.32
CA SER A 4 -17.61 5.09 6.22
C SER A 4 -16.42 5.94 6.67
N LYS A 5 -16.66 6.96 7.50
CA LYS A 5 -15.62 7.80 8.09
C LYS A 5 -14.74 7.03 9.09
N PHE A 6 -15.34 6.13 9.86
CA PHE A 6 -14.60 5.24 10.76
C PHE A 6 -13.72 4.26 9.98
N LEU A 7 -14.30 3.57 8.98
CA LEU A 7 -13.58 2.62 8.11
C LEU A 7 -12.42 3.30 7.38
N ALA A 8 -12.63 4.47 6.77
CA ALA A 8 -11.57 5.21 6.09
C ALA A 8 -10.39 5.52 7.02
N LYS A 9 -10.65 6.01 8.24
CA LYS A 9 -9.60 6.30 9.22
C LYS A 9 -8.87 5.05 9.69
N LEU A 10 -9.61 3.96 9.93
CA LEU A 10 -9.06 2.69 10.37
C LEU A 10 -8.14 2.10 9.28
N VAL A 11 -8.60 2.13 8.03
CA VAL A 11 -7.87 1.58 6.90
C VAL A 11 -6.61 2.39 6.60
N ILE A 12 -6.65 3.73 6.69
CA ILE A 12 -5.42 4.55 6.58
C ILE A 12 -4.39 4.11 7.62
N ARG A 13 -4.80 3.94 8.88
CA ARG A 13 -3.89 3.51 9.95
C ARG A 13 -3.31 2.13 9.68
N LEU A 14 -4.13 1.19 9.22
CA LEU A 14 -3.68 -0.16 8.85
C LEU A 14 -2.64 -0.12 7.73
N VAL A 15 -2.92 0.60 6.64
CA VAL A 15 -1.96 0.75 5.53
C VAL A 15 -0.65 1.37 6.02
N PHE A 16 -0.72 2.38 6.89
CA PHE A 16 0.47 3.02 7.43
C PHE A 16 1.31 2.06 8.30
N ILE A 17 0.66 1.28 9.17
CA ILE A 17 1.34 0.26 9.99
C ILE A 17 1.98 -0.81 9.09
N LEU A 18 1.29 -1.26 8.05
CA LEU A 18 1.82 -2.23 7.10
C LEU A 18 3.02 -1.70 6.32
N LEU A 19 2.99 -0.42 5.92
CA LEU A 19 4.13 0.23 5.28
C LEU A 19 5.35 0.32 6.21
N LEU A 20 5.15 0.64 7.49
CA LEU A 20 6.21 0.64 8.49
C LEU A 20 6.79 -0.76 8.70
N ALA A 21 5.93 -1.77 8.84
CA ALA A 21 6.35 -3.16 9.01
C ALA A 21 7.14 -3.66 7.78
N ALA A 22 6.65 -3.35 6.58
CA ALA A 22 7.33 -3.67 5.33
C ALA A 22 8.69 -2.98 5.23
N GLY A 23 8.76 -1.68 5.54
CA GLY A 23 10.01 -0.92 5.56
C GLY A 23 11.03 -1.48 6.55
N PHE A 24 10.59 -1.86 7.74
CA PHE A 24 11.44 -2.49 8.75
C PHE A 24 11.96 -3.87 8.32
N GLY A 25 11.10 -4.71 7.74
CA GLY A 25 11.49 -6.02 7.22
C GLY A 25 12.49 -5.94 6.06
N ILE A 26 12.34 -4.92 5.20
CA ILE A 26 13.28 -4.62 4.10
C ILE A 26 14.63 -4.17 4.67
N MET A 27 14.65 -3.27 5.65
CA MET A 27 15.90 -2.78 6.26
C MET A 27 16.72 -3.91 6.87
N GLN A 28 16.10 -4.85 7.59
CA GLN A 28 16.82 -5.98 8.20
C GLN A 28 17.42 -6.97 7.17
N ASN A 29 16.79 -7.13 6.00
CA ASN A 29 17.19 -8.12 5.00
C ASN A 29 17.86 -7.49 3.76
N THR A 30 18.37 -6.27 3.89
CA THR A 30 18.95 -5.46 2.80
C THR A 30 20.01 -6.22 2.00
N GLY A 31 20.87 -7.02 2.64
CA GLY A 31 21.88 -7.83 1.95
C GLY A 31 21.32 -8.94 1.05
N LYS A 32 20.20 -9.56 1.43
CA LYS A 32 19.51 -10.58 0.61
C LYS A 32 18.67 -9.95 -0.50
N LEU A 33 18.10 -8.76 -0.24
CA LEU A 33 17.34 -7.98 -1.21
C LEU A 33 18.23 -7.35 -2.30
N GLN A 34 19.48 -7.00 -2.00
CA GLN A 34 20.45 -6.53 -3.00
C GLN A 34 20.83 -7.62 -4.00
N GLN A 35 20.96 -8.88 -3.57
CA GLN A 35 21.16 -10.01 -4.49
C GLN A 35 19.95 -10.25 -5.40
N LEU A 36 18.73 -10.00 -4.91
CA LEU A 36 17.50 -10.02 -5.71
C LEU A 36 17.40 -8.84 -6.70
N GLY A 37 18.08 -7.73 -6.42
CA GLY A 37 18.10 -6.53 -7.27
C GLY A 37 18.69 -6.73 -8.67
N TYR A 38 19.38 -7.85 -8.92
CA TYR A 38 19.85 -8.24 -10.26
C TYR A 38 18.81 -9.06 -11.05
N ILE A 39 17.71 -9.49 -10.43
CA ILE A 39 16.60 -10.10 -11.15
C ILE A 39 15.82 -8.95 -11.79
N ASN A 40 16.20 -8.66 -13.03
CA ASN A 40 15.62 -7.75 -14.00
C ASN A 40 14.09 -7.51 -13.80
N LEU A 41 13.75 -6.62 -12.86
CA LEU A 41 12.39 -6.14 -12.66
C LEU A 41 12.10 -5.22 -13.83
N LEU A 42 11.52 -5.79 -14.88
CA LEU A 42 11.06 -5.07 -16.07
C LEU A 42 10.30 -3.82 -15.59
N GLN A 43 10.84 -2.63 -15.89
CA GLN A 43 10.40 -1.33 -15.33
C GLN A 43 8.87 -1.11 -15.39
N TRP A 44 8.21 -1.75 -16.35
CA TRP A 44 6.76 -1.75 -16.54
C TRP A 44 5.95 -2.40 -15.41
N GLN A 45 6.49 -3.40 -14.70
CA GLN A 45 5.79 -4.06 -13.59
C GLN A 45 5.70 -3.19 -12.33
N LEU A 46 6.51 -2.13 -12.24
CA LEU A 46 6.49 -1.17 -11.13
C LEU A 46 5.47 -0.03 -11.35
N ILE A 47 4.96 0.16 -12.56
CA ILE A 47 3.99 1.22 -12.87
C ILE A 47 2.70 1.04 -12.06
N PHE A 48 2.19 -0.19 -12.01
CA PHE A 48 0.96 -0.51 -11.30
C PHE A 48 1.03 -0.25 -9.79
N PRO A 49 2.07 -0.72 -9.05
CA PRO A 49 2.21 -0.39 -7.63
C PRO A 49 2.43 1.10 -7.37
N VAL A 50 3.17 1.79 -8.23
CA VAL A 50 3.35 3.25 -8.09
C VAL A 50 2.02 3.99 -8.28
N LEU A 51 1.20 3.60 -9.26
CA LEU A 51 -0.14 4.17 -9.45
C LEU A 51 -1.07 3.86 -8.27
N LEU A 52 -1.03 2.64 -7.73
CA LEU A 52 -1.84 2.26 -6.56
C LEU A 52 -1.48 3.09 -5.33
N LEU A 53 -0.18 3.20 -5.02
CA LEU A 53 0.30 4.00 -3.89
C LEU A 53 0.05 5.50 -4.10
N GLY A 54 0.32 6.02 -5.31
CA GLY A 54 0.04 7.42 -5.66
C GLY A 54 -1.45 7.74 -5.55
N GLY A 55 -2.31 6.84 -6.05
CA GLY A 55 -3.76 6.94 -5.93
C GLY A 55 -4.22 6.90 -4.47
N PHE A 56 -3.64 6.02 -3.65
CA PHE A 56 -3.92 5.98 -2.21
C PHE A 56 -3.58 7.30 -1.53
N VAL A 57 -2.40 7.85 -1.77
CA VAL A 57 -1.96 9.13 -1.19
C VAL A 57 -2.88 10.28 -1.65
N GLY A 58 -3.18 10.35 -2.94
CA GLY A 58 -4.09 11.36 -3.49
C GLY A 58 -5.49 11.29 -2.88
N LEU A 59 -6.06 10.10 -2.79
CA LEU A 59 -7.36 9.86 -2.14
C LEU A 59 -7.32 10.18 -0.64
N MET A 60 -6.23 9.84 0.05
CA MET A 60 -6.05 10.15 1.47
C MET A 60 -6.04 11.66 1.70
N ILE A 61 -5.27 12.41 0.92
CA ILE A 61 -5.20 13.88 1.00
C ILE A 61 -6.57 14.48 0.70
N THR A 62 -7.21 14.06 -0.39
CA THR A 62 -8.52 14.58 -0.81
C THR A 62 -9.60 14.30 0.23
N ALA A 63 -9.60 13.09 0.81
CA ALA A 63 -10.52 12.70 1.87
C ALA A 63 -10.25 13.49 3.17
N ALA A 64 -8.97 13.71 3.51
CA ALA A 64 -8.57 14.49 4.67
C ALA A 64 -8.97 15.96 4.56
N VAL A 65 -8.76 16.60 3.40
CA VAL A 65 -9.19 17.98 3.13
C VAL A 65 -10.70 18.13 3.28
N LYS A 66 -11.48 17.18 2.76
CA LYS A 66 -12.94 17.14 2.93
C LYS A 66 -13.39 16.62 4.30
N LYS A 67 -12.45 16.47 5.26
CA LYS A 67 -12.69 15.97 6.63
C LYS A 67 -13.48 14.65 6.67
N PHE A 68 -13.36 13.82 5.64
CA PHE A 68 -14.08 12.56 5.47
C PHE A 68 -15.61 12.71 5.48
N ASN A 69 -16.16 13.87 5.08
CA ASN A 69 -17.61 14.10 5.07
C ASN A 69 -18.29 13.59 3.79
N VAL A 70 -17.52 13.32 2.73
CA VAL A 70 -18.04 12.75 1.48
C VAL A 70 -17.93 11.23 1.54
N GLN A 71 -19.09 10.56 1.61
CA GLN A 71 -19.17 9.11 1.82
C GLN A 71 -18.56 8.30 0.65
N GLU A 72 -18.80 8.72 -0.59
CA GLU A 72 -18.28 8.06 -1.80
C GLU A 72 -16.74 8.08 -1.83
N LEU A 73 -16.15 9.22 -1.50
CA LEU A 73 -14.70 9.37 -1.45
C LEU A 73 -14.07 8.50 -0.35
N ASN A 74 -14.73 8.37 0.80
CA ASN A 74 -14.28 7.49 1.87
C ASN A 74 -14.31 6.02 1.43
N TRP A 75 -15.36 5.60 0.71
CA TRP A 75 -15.44 4.24 0.18
C TRP A 75 -14.39 3.98 -0.89
N LEU A 76 -14.16 4.94 -1.79
CA LEU A 76 -13.12 4.84 -2.81
C LEU A 76 -11.72 4.68 -2.16
N LEU A 77 -11.45 5.44 -1.10
CA LEU A 77 -10.21 5.30 -0.32
C LEU A 77 -10.10 3.90 0.33
N VAL A 78 -11.19 3.39 0.92
CA VAL A 78 -11.21 2.05 1.53
C VAL A 78 -10.93 0.97 0.48
N VAL A 79 -11.59 1.02 -0.68
CA VAL A 79 -11.37 0.05 -1.77
C VAL A 79 -9.94 0.13 -2.29
N ASN A 80 -9.44 1.34 -2.55
CA ASN A 80 -8.06 1.53 -3.02
C ASN A 80 -7.04 0.98 -2.00
N ALA A 81 -7.25 1.23 -0.71
CA ALA A 81 -6.40 0.69 0.33
C ALA A 81 -6.43 -0.84 0.43
N VAL A 82 -7.59 -1.47 0.26
CA VAL A 82 -7.70 -2.94 0.19
C VAL A 82 -6.87 -3.47 -0.99
N MET A 83 -6.90 -2.79 -2.15
CA MET A 83 -6.07 -3.15 -3.31
C MET A 83 -4.58 -3.00 -3.02
N VAL A 84 -4.16 -1.91 -2.34
CA VAL A 84 -2.76 -1.73 -1.91
C VAL A 84 -2.31 -2.88 -1.00
N ILE A 85 -3.15 -3.27 -0.04
CA ILE A 85 -2.84 -4.38 0.88
C ILE A 85 -2.75 -5.70 0.11
N ALA A 86 -3.73 -6.03 -0.72
CA ALA A 86 -3.75 -7.27 -1.50
C ALA A 86 -2.52 -7.38 -2.41
N TYR A 87 -2.17 -6.29 -3.10
CA TYR A 87 -0.98 -6.24 -3.94
C TYR A 87 0.31 -6.35 -3.11
N GLY A 88 0.40 -5.65 -1.98
CA GLY A 88 1.54 -5.73 -1.06
C GLY A 88 1.76 -7.15 -0.53
N VAL A 89 0.68 -7.87 -0.20
CA VAL A 89 0.74 -9.29 0.19
C VAL A 89 1.24 -10.16 -0.97
N ALA A 90 0.75 -9.95 -2.20
CA ALA A 90 1.21 -10.70 -3.37
C ALA A 90 2.70 -10.50 -3.63
N VAL A 91 3.19 -9.25 -3.52
CA VAL A 91 4.62 -8.92 -3.62
C VAL A 91 5.41 -9.57 -2.49
N PHE A 92 4.92 -9.54 -1.25
CA PHE A 92 5.57 -10.17 -0.12
C PHE A 92 5.69 -11.69 -0.28
N ILE A 93 4.67 -12.36 -0.82
CA ILE A 93 4.71 -13.79 -1.14
C ILE A 93 5.76 -14.05 -2.21
N GLN A 94 5.79 -13.27 -3.29
CA GLN A 94 6.77 -13.45 -4.35
C GLN A 94 8.19 -13.26 -3.83
N ILE A 95 8.46 -12.20 -3.07
CA ILE A 95 9.78 -11.96 -2.47
C ILE A 95 10.19 -13.14 -1.58
N ASN A 96 9.30 -13.64 -0.72
CA ASN A 96 9.61 -14.80 0.13
C ASN A 96 9.88 -16.08 -0.66
N LYS A 97 9.21 -16.30 -1.80
CA LYS A 97 9.50 -17.44 -2.69
C LYS A 97 10.87 -17.37 -3.35
N VAL A 98 11.45 -16.18 -3.50
CA VAL A 98 12.80 -16.02 -4.07
C VAL A 98 13.87 -15.97 -2.97
N ILE A 99 13.53 -15.56 -1.75
CA ILE A 99 14.45 -15.55 -0.60
C ILE A 99 14.64 -16.95 0.03
N LYS A 100 13.60 -17.79 0.03
CA LYS A 100 13.66 -19.20 0.48
C LYS A 100 13.98 -20.13 -0.67
#